data_AF-A0A968LB13-F1
#
_entry.id   AF-A0A968LB13-F1
#
_cell.length_a   1.000
_cell.length_b   1.000
_cell.length_c   1.000
_cell.angle_alpha   90.00
_cell.angle_beta   90.00
_cell.angle_gamma   90.00
#
_symmetry.space_group_name_H-M   'P 1'
#
loop_
_entity.id
_entity.type
_entity.pdbx_description
1 polymer ?
#
loop_
_entity_poly.entity_id
_entity_poly.type
_entity_poly.pdbx_seq_one_letter_code
_entity_poly.pdbx_strand_id
1 'polypeptide(L)'
;MNRNKVCPVCRTEYYPHIEKCSDCGALLLSPEEFVRAQEERKLAEETVVGTVVKVLEGDLNWMSELRTVLLDAGIPCNIQSDAGCRKGCCGNTVQLTVAPEDFKRAQETIEEYLMELDPDLRIAREMFGKGKCPACGSSFGPDARECPDCGLPLLISGEED
;
A
#
# COMPACT_ATOMS: atom_id res chain seq x y z
N MET A 1 -28.14 18.74 -18.20
CA MET A 1 -27.02 18.48 -17.26
C MET A 1 -26.67 17.00 -17.30
N ASN A 2 -25.40 16.67 -17.57
CA ASN A 2 -24.92 15.31 -17.42
C ASN A 2 -24.84 14.99 -15.91
N ARG A 3 -25.67 14.07 -15.43
CA ARG A 3 -25.71 13.64 -14.01
C ARG A 3 -24.95 12.33 -13.79
N ASN A 4 -24.23 11.87 -14.81
CA ASN A 4 -23.45 10.65 -14.73
C ASN A 4 -22.39 10.78 -13.63
N LYS A 5 -22.25 9.73 -12.83
CA LYS A 5 -21.20 9.65 -11.83
C LYS A 5 -19.91 9.16 -12.49
N VAL A 6 -18.78 9.50 -11.90
CA VAL A 6 -17.45 9.17 -12.41
C VAL A 6 -16.69 8.43 -11.32
N CYS A 7 -15.98 7.36 -11.69
CA CYS A 7 -15.08 6.71 -10.77
C CYS A 7 -13.82 7.56 -10.53
N PRO A 8 -13.44 7.85 -9.26
CA PRO A 8 -12.25 8.64 -8.96
C PRO A 8 -10.93 7.92 -9.36
N VAL A 9 -10.96 6.59 -9.45
CA VAL A 9 -9.79 5.75 -9.72
C VAL A 9 -9.64 5.49 -11.23
N CYS A 10 -10.60 4.81 -11.85
CA CYS A 10 -10.51 4.40 -13.26
C CYS A 10 -11.03 5.44 -14.26
N ARG A 11 -11.68 6.52 -13.78
CA ARG A 11 -12.27 7.60 -14.60
C ARG A 11 -13.40 7.19 -15.54
N THR A 12 -13.93 5.98 -15.40
CA THR A 12 -15.11 5.53 -16.14
C THR A 12 -16.37 6.26 -15.67
N GLU A 13 -17.22 6.62 -16.62
CA GLU A 13 -18.55 7.22 -16.38
C GLU A 13 -19.61 6.14 -16.17
N TYR A 14 -20.54 6.39 -15.25
CA TYR A 14 -21.62 5.50 -14.88
C TYR A 14 -22.94 6.25 -14.78
N TYR A 15 -24.04 5.50 -14.90
CA TYR A 15 -25.37 6.05 -14.67
C TYR A 15 -25.55 6.52 -13.21
N PRO A 16 -26.40 7.54 -12.96
CA PRO A 16 -26.51 8.19 -11.65
C PRO A 16 -26.91 7.26 -10.49
N HIS A 17 -27.62 6.16 -10.81
CA HIS A 17 -28.12 5.18 -9.84
C HIS A 17 -27.06 4.16 -9.41
N ILE A 18 -25.91 4.10 -10.08
CA ILE A 18 -24.83 3.18 -9.74
C ILE A 18 -23.98 3.84 -8.65
N GLU A 19 -23.67 3.10 -7.58
CA GLU A 19 -22.97 3.64 -6.41
C GLU A 19 -21.49 3.27 -6.36
N LYS A 20 -21.11 2.12 -6.93
CA LYS A 20 -19.74 1.59 -6.90
C LYS A 20 -19.24 1.26 -8.30
N CYS A 21 -17.94 1.46 -8.52
CA CYS A 21 -17.26 1.04 -9.74
C CYS A 21 -17.20 -0.49 -9.80
N SER A 22 -17.58 -1.05 -10.94
CA SER A 22 -17.52 -2.51 -11.15
C SER A 22 -16.09 -3.05 -11.22
N ASP A 23 -15.11 -2.22 -11.60
CA ASP A 23 -13.73 -2.64 -11.84
C ASP A 23 -12.85 -2.50 -10.58
N CYS A 24 -12.97 -1.40 -9.84
CA CYS A 24 -12.13 -1.11 -8.67
C CYS A 24 -12.89 -1.05 -7.33
N GLY A 25 -14.23 -1.18 -7.34
CA GLY A 25 -15.04 -1.13 -6.13
C GLY A 25 -15.23 0.25 -5.50
N ALA A 26 -14.50 1.28 -5.96
CA ALA A 26 -14.57 2.64 -5.42
C ALA A 26 -15.97 3.27 -5.55
N LEU A 27 -16.33 4.12 -4.59
CA LEU A 27 -17.58 4.88 -4.64
C LEU A 27 -17.54 5.88 -5.80
N LEU A 28 -18.61 5.88 -6.59
CA LEU A 28 -18.74 6.74 -7.75
C LEU A 28 -19.17 8.14 -7.33
N LEU A 29 -18.44 9.14 -7.80
CA LEU A 29 -18.62 10.54 -7.43
C LEU A 29 -19.47 11.27 -8.46
N SER A 30 -20.29 12.21 -8.02
CA SER A 30 -20.92 13.17 -8.93
C SER A 30 -19.84 14.05 -9.58
N PRO A 31 -20.12 14.72 -10.72
CA PRO A 31 -19.13 15.57 -11.38
C PRO A 31 -18.51 16.63 -10.46
N GLU A 32 -19.33 17.24 -9.59
CA GLU A 32 -18.88 18.24 -8.61
C GLU A 32 -18.00 17.63 -7.50
N GLU A 33 -18.32 16.42 -7.05
CA GLU A 33 -17.53 15.67 -6.06
C GLU A 33 -16.20 15.22 -6.65
N PHE A 34 -16.20 14.78 -7.91
CA PHE A 34 -15.00 14.38 -8.63
C PHE A 34 -14.03 15.55 -8.80
N VAL A 35 -14.51 16.74 -9.18
CA VAL A 35 -13.66 17.94 -9.31
C VAL A 35 -13.00 18.29 -7.98
N ARG A 36 -13.77 18.34 -6.89
CA ARG A 36 -13.24 18.62 -5.54
C ARG A 36 -12.18 17.59 -5.13
N ALA A 37 -12.46 16.30 -5.31
CA ALA A 37 -11.52 15.24 -4.99
C ALA A 37 -10.22 15.33 -5.81
N GLN A 38 -10.28 15.74 -7.09
CA GLN A 38 -9.09 15.97 -7.90
C GLN A 38 -8.29 17.20 -7.42
N GLU A 39 -8.94 18.28 -7.02
CA GLU A 39 -8.28 19.47 -6.48
C GLU A 39 -7.58 19.18 -5.15
N GLU A 40 -8.25 18.48 -4.22
CA GLU A 40 -7.68 18.07 -2.94
C GLU A 40 -6.47 17.14 -3.14
N ARG A 41 -6.59 16.18 -4.06
CA ARG A 41 -5.49 15.27 -4.40
C ARG A 41 -4.32 16.02 -5.02
N LYS A 42 -4.57 16.98 -5.91
CA LYS A 42 -3.53 17.79 -6.53
C LYS A 42 -2.82 18.67 -5.50
N LEU A 43 -3.55 19.26 -4.57
CA LEU A 43 -2.99 20.02 -3.45
C LEU A 43 -2.12 19.12 -2.56
N ALA A 44 -2.58 17.91 -2.24
CA ALA A 44 -1.80 16.93 -1.48
C ALA A 44 -0.52 16.52 -2.22
N GLU A 45 -0.59 16.29 -3.53
CA GLU A 45 0.58 15.99 -4.38
C GLU A 45 1.58 17.17 -4.43
N GLU A 46 1.09 18.42 -4.55
CA GLU A 46 1.91 19.63 -4.55
C GLU A 46 2.51 19.96 -3.17
N THR A 47 1.95 19.42 -2.08
CA THR A 47 2.47 19.61 -0.71
C THR A 47 3.66 18.70 -0.40
N VAL A 48 3.96 17.70 -1.25
CA VAL A 48 5.18 16.88 -1.14
C VAL A 48 6.39 17.67 -1.67
N VAL A 49 6.73 18.78 -1.02
CA VAL A 49 7.97 19.53 -1.21
C VAL A 49 8.85 19.26 0.01
N GLY A 50 9.84 18.37 -0.13
CA GLY A 50 10.75 18.08 0.97
C GLY A 50 11.52 16.77 0.83
N THR A 51 12.25 16.42 1.89
CA THR A 51 12.83 15.09 2.06
C THR A 51 11.70 14.07 2.06
N VAL A 52 11.83 13.01 1.27
CA VAL A 52 10.91 11.89 1.23
C VAL A 52 11.66 10.63 1.65
N VAL A 53 10.97 9.71 2.31
CA VAL A 53 11.52 8.45 2.78
C VAL A 53 10.83 7.28 2.08
N LYS A 54 11.62 6.26 1.74
CA LYS A 54 11.14 5.01 1.12
C LYS A 54 10.37 4.19 2.14
N VAL A 55 9.12 3.86 1.84
CA VAL A 55 8.29 2.95 2.64
C VAL A 55 8.49 1.51 2.19
N LEU A 56 8.48 1.29 0.87
CA LEU A 56 8.44 -0.03 0.24
C LEU A 56 8.96 0.07 -1.20
N GLU A 57 9.50 -1.02 -1.73
CA GLU A 57 9.83 -1.19 -3.15
C GLU A 57 9.21 -2.48 -3.71
N GLY A 58 8.82 -2.46 -4.98
CA GLY A 58 8.17 -3.59 -5.65
C GLY A 58 7.66 -3.21 -7.04
N ASP A 59 6.78 -4.01 -7.63
CA ASP A 59 6.31 -3.74 -8.99
C ASP A 59 5.31 -2.57 -9.06
N LEU A 60 5.25 -1.92 -10.23
CA LEU A 60 4.42 -0.74 -10.44
C LEU A 60 2.92 -0.97 -10.20
N ASN A 61 2.40 -2.17 -10.50
CA ASN A 61 0.98 -2.45 -10.33
C ASN A 61 0.63 -2.50 -8.84
N TRP A 62 1.41 -3.24 -8.07
CA TRP A 62 1.30 -3.30 -6.62
C TRP A 62 1.49 -1.93 -5.96
N MET A 63 2.48 -1.15 -6.41
CA MET A 63 2.71 0.20 -5.88
C MET A 63 1.59 1.18 -6.19
N SER A 64 0.94 1.05 -7.34
CA SER A 64 -0.23 1.86 -7.68
C SER A 64 -1.43 1.55 -6.78
N GLU A 65 -1.60 0.28 -6.41
CA GLU A 65 -2.64 -0.13 -5.47
C GLU A 65 -2.38 0.47 -4.08
N LEU A 66 -1.18 0.26 -3.52
CA LEU A 66 -0.81 0.80 -2.22
C LEU A 66 -0.83 2.33 -2.17
N ARG A 67 -0.47 3.00 -3.27
CA ARG A 67 -0.65 4.45 -3.40
C ARG A 67 -2.11 4.85 -3.23
N THR A 68 -3.05 4.10 -3.79
CA THR A 68 -4.47 4.39 -3.64
C THR A 68 -4.90 4.25 -2.18
N VAL A 69 -4.48 3.17 -1.53
CA VAL A 69 -4.73 2.94 -0.09
C VAL A 69 -4.21 4.09 0.77
N LEU A 70 -2.96 4.53 0.55
CA LEU A 70 -2.38 5.64 1.32
C LEU A 70 -3.11 6.97 1.07
N LEU A 71 -3.49 7.25 -0.18
CA LEU A 71 -4.24 8.47 -0.52
C LEU A 71 -5.64 8.47 0.09
N ASP A 72 -6.34 7.33 0.10
CA ASP A 72 -7.64 7.16 0.77
C ASP A 72 -7.52 7.37 2.30
N ALA A 73 -6.39 6.99 2.89
CA ALA A 73 -6.05 7.27 4.29
C ALA A 73 -5.59 8.73 4.55
N GLY A 74 -5.55 9.57 3.51
CA GLY A 74 -5.12 10.96 3.59
C GLY A 74 -3.61 11.12 3.80
N ILE A 75 -2.81 10.14 3.36
CA ILE A 75 -1.34 10.15 3.45
C ILE A 75 -0.76 10.49 2.07
N PRO A 76 -0.13 11.67 1.91
CA PRO A 76 0.52 12.04 0.66
C PRO A 76 1.70 11.11 0.37
N CYS A 77 1.69 10.48 -0.82
CA CYS A 77 2.74 9.57 -1.24
C CYS A 77 3.08 9.75 -2.72
N ASN A 78 4.32 9.44 -3.08
CA ASN A 78 4.83 9.49 -4.44
C ASN A 78 5.50 8.17 -4.84
N ILE A 79 5.31 7.76 -6.09
CA ILE A 79 5.99 6.59 -6.67
C ILE A 79 7.17 7.08 -7.49
N GLN A 80 8.37 6.62 -7.15
CA GLN A 80 9.61 6.97 -7.84
C GLN A 80 10.22 5.72 -8.48
N SER A 81 10.64 5.82 -9.74
CA SER A 81 11.49 4.81 -10.34
C SER A 81 12.91 4.96 -9.79
N ASP A 82 13.59 3.85 -9.52
CA ASP A 82 15.01 3.91 -9.18
C ASP A 82 15.79 4.58 -10.34
N ALA A 83 16.52 5.66 -10.02
CA ALA A 83 17.18 6.50 -11.01
C ALA A 83 18.36 5.79 -11.72
N GLY A 84 18.65 4.53 -11.40
CA GLY A 84 19.79 3.76 -11.90
C GLY A 84 19.60 3.06 -13.25
N CYS A 85 18.39 2.94 -13.81
CA CYS A 85 18.18 2.08 -14.98
C CYS A 85 18.47 2.79 -16.32
N ARG A 86 19.75 2.99 -16.65
CA ARG A 86 20.19 3.22 -18.05
C ARG A 86 20.25 1.87 -18.78
N LYS A 87 19.31 1.66 -19.70
CA LYS A 87 19.18 0.54 -20.68
C LYS A 87 18.59 -0.78 -20.16
N GLY A 88 17.28 -0.94 -20.35
CA GLY A 88 16.67 -2.10 -21.03
C GLY A 88 16.91 -3.52 -20.49
N CYS A 89 17.14 -3.72 -19.19
CA CYS A 89 17.33 -5.08 -18.64
C CYS A 89 16.91 -5.26 -17.17
N CYS A 90 16.70 -4.20 -16.39
CA CYS A 90 16.45 -4.32 -14.96
C CYS A 90 14.94 -4.22 -14.68
N GLY A 91 14.43 -5.08 -13.79
CA GLY A 91 13.01 -5.15 -13.45
C GLY A 91 12.45 -3.78 -13.06
N ASN A 92 11.20 -3.51 -13.45
CA ASN A 92 10.50 -2.26 -13.14
C ASN A 92 10.12 -2.20 -11.64
N THR A 93 11.11 -2.29 -10.75
CA THR A 93 10.89 -2.00 -9.35
C THR A 93 10.79 -0.49 -9.18
N VAL A 94 9.75 -0.07 -8.49
CA VAL A 94 9.48 1.32 -8.16
C VAL A 94 9.30 1.43 -6.66
N GLN A 95 9.66 2.59 -6.13
CA GLN A 95 9.68 2.89 -4.72
C GLN A 95 8.48 3.75 -4.35
N LEU A 96 7.76 3.34 -3.31
CA LEU A 96 6.72 4.15 -2.69
C LEU A 96 7.36 5.00 -1.60
N THR A 97 7.20 6.31 -1.72
CA THR A 97 7.85 7.32 -0.86
C THR A 97 6.82 8.24 -0.23
N VAL A 98 7.04 8.65 1.01
CA VAL A 98 6.18 9.55 1.79
C VAL A 98 7.00 10.59 2.52
N ALA A 99 6.34 11.60 3.09
CA ALA A 99 7.00 12.52 4.02
C ALA A 99 7.48 11.76 5.29
N PRO A 100 8.63 12.11 5.89
CA PRO A 100 9.15 11.46 7.08
C PRO A 100 8.17 11.41 8.25
N GLU A 101 7.36 12.46 8.40
CA GLU A 101 6.30 12.56 9.42
C GLU A 101 5.18 11.54 9.22
N ASP A 102 4.91 11.12 7.98
CA ASP A 102 3.89 10.15 7.63
C ASP A 102 4.42 8.72 7.50
N PHE A 103 5.74 8.51 7.58
CA PHE A 103 6.36 7.20 7.39
C PHE A 103 5.73 6.10 8.25
N LYS A 104 5.62 6.34 9.56
CA LYS A 104 5.04 5.37 10.49
C LYS A 104 3.57 5.09 10.17
N ARG A 105 2.79 6.13 9.90
CA ARG A 105 1.37 6.00 9.55
C ARG A 105 1.19 5.23 8.25
N ALA A 106 2.05 5.47 7.25
CA ALA A 106 2.03 4.77 5.99
C ALA A 106 2.32 3.27 6.16
N GLN A 107 3.34 2.93 6.97
CA GLN A 107 3.65 1.52 7.27
C GLN A 107 2.47 0.82 7.97
N GLU A 108 1.90 1.44 9.00
CA GLU A 108 0.75 0.88 9.73
C GLU A 108 -0.46 0.68 8.81
N THR A 109 -0.74 1.66 7.93
CA THR A 109 -1.87 1.58 6.98
C THR A 109 -1.66 0.47 5.94
N ILE A 110 -0.45 0.34 5.39
CA ILE A 110 -0.13 -0.73 4.43
C ILE A 110 -0.22 -2.10 5.11
N GLU A 111 0.29 -2.21 6.33
CA GLU A 111 0.24 -3.45 7.10
C GLU A 111 -1.22 -3.86 7.40
N GLU A 112 -2.08 -2.92 7.80
CA GLU A 112 -3.51 -3.17 7.99
C GLU A 112 -4.18 -3.68 6.72
N TYR A 113 -3.95 -3.00 5.59
CA TYR A 113 -4.48 -3.41 4.28
C TYR A 113 -4.04 -4.82 3.88
N LEU A 114 -2.77 -5.15 4.08
CA LEU A 114 -2.24 -6.50 3.82
C LEU A 114 -2.92 -7.57 4.67
N MET A 115 -3.23 -7.27 5.94
CA MET A 115 -3.97 -8.19 6.83
C MET A 115 -5.46 -8.32 6.49
N GLU A 116 -6.02 -7.38 5.74
CA GLU A 116 -7.38 -7.51 5.20
C GLU A 116 -7.41 -8.37 3.95
N LEU A 117 -6.38 -8.25 3.09
CA LEU A 117 -6.25 -9.06 1.88
C LEU A 117 -5.94 -10.53 2.19
N ASP A 118 -5.10 -10.78 3.19
CA ASP A 118 -4.66 -12.12 3.56
C ASP A 118 -4.85 -12.37 5.08
N PRO A 119 -5.89 -13.12 5.49
CA PRO A 119 -6.13 -13.39 6.90
C PRO A 119 -5.05 -14.30 7.53
N ASP A 120 -4.30 -15.05 6.72
CA ASP A 120 -3.20 -15.89 7.19
C ASP A 120 -2.02 -15.06 7.69
N LEU A 121 -1.73 -13.90 7.09
CA LEU A 121 -0.78 -12.91 7.60
C LEU A 121 -1.12 -12.45 9.03
N ARG A 122 -2.41 -12.27 9.33
CA ARG A 122 -2.89 -11.90 10.69
C ARG A 122 -2.66 -13.02 11.69
N ILE A 123 -3.01 -14.24 11.32
CA ILE A 123 -2.78 -15.44 12.15
C ILE A 123 -1.29 -15.62 12.41
N ALA A 124 -0.46 -15.45 11.36
CA ALA A 124 0.97 -15.57 11.47
C ALA A 124 1.56 -14.55 12.46
N ARG A 125 1.13 -13.28 12.41
CA ARG A 125 1.56 -12.24 13.36
C ARG A 125 1.16 -12.58 14.80
N GLU A 126 -0.06 -13.08 15.00
CA GLU A 126 -0.54 -13.47 16.33
C GLU A 126 0.29 -14.64 16.90
N MET A 127 0.59 -15.64 16.07
CA MET A 127 1.43 -16.77 16.45
C MET A 127 2.84 -16.30 16.79
N PHE A 128 3.42 -15.41 15.98
CA PHE A 128 4.72 -14.80 16.26
C PHE A 128 4.75 -14.05 17.60
N GLY A 129 3.74 -13.22 17.87
CA GLY A 129 3.62 -12.49 19.15
C GLY A 129 3.48 -13.42 20.36
N LYS A 130 3.01 -14.65 20.15
CA LYS A 130 2.95 -15.72 21.16
C LYS A 130 4.22 -16.58 21.21
N GLY A 131 5.26 -16.24 20.44
CA GLY A 131 6.50 -17.01 20.32
C GLY A 131 6.31 -18.37 19.63
N LYS A 132 5.36 -18.46 18.68
CA LYS A 132 5.05 -19.68 17.93
C LYS A 132 5.31 -19.52 16.44
N CYS A 133 5.92 -20.54 15.85
CA CYS A 133 6.18 -20.59 14.42
C CYS A 133 4.85 -20.69 13.67
N PRO A 134 4.57 -19.79 12.71
CA PRO A 134 3.32 -19.83 11.96
C PRO A 134 3.22 -21.03 11.00
N ALA A 135 4.36 -21.61 10.60
CA ALA A 135 4.38 -22.72 9.66
C ALA A 135 4.08 -24.08 10.31
N CYS A 136 4.58 -24.32 11.53
CA CYS A 136 4.47 -25.63 12.20
C CYS A 136 3.87 -25.56 13.61
N GLY A 137 3.68 -24.37 14.19
CA GLY A 137 3.13 -24.17 15.53
C GLY A 137 4.12 -24.33 16.69
N SER A 138 5.36 -24.71 16.40
CA SER A 138 6.40 -24.93 17.41
C SER A 138 6.80 -23.64 18.11
N SER A 139 7.03 -23.71 19.42
CA SER A 139 7.46 -22.54 20.19
C SER A 139 8.95 -22.26 20.00
N PHE A 140 9.33 -21.00 20.00
CA PHE A 140 10.71 -20.57 19.85
C PHE A 140 11.05 -19.48 20.89
N GLY A 141 12.34 -19.30 21.18
CA GLY A 141 12.82 -18.28 22.11
C GLY A 141 12.85 -16.88 21.47
N PRO A 142 12.86 -15.80 22.26
CA PRO A 142 12.81 -14.42 21.75
C PRO A 142 13.98 -14.06 20.80
N ASP A 143 15.12 -14.75 20.92
CA ASP A 143 16.31 -14.56 20.08
C ASP A 143 16.42 -15.59 18.93
N ALA A 144 15.42 -16.46 18.74
CA ALA A 144 15.45 -17.49 17.72
C ALA A 144 15.28 -16.88 16.32
N ARG A 145 16.31 -17.00 15.49
CA ARG A 145 16.30 -16.55 14.08
C ARG A 145 15.69 -17.59 13.12
N GLU A 146 15.61 -18.83 13.56
CA GLU A 146 15.10 -19.96 12.80
C GLU A 146 14.26 -20.85 13.73
N CYS A 147 13.20 -21.43 13.19
CA CYS A 147 12.37 -22.37 13.93
C CYS A 147 13.14 -23.69 14.12
N PRO A 148 13.33 -24.16 15.36
CA PRO A 148 14.13 -25.36 15.62
C PRO A 148 13.51 -26.66 15.07
N ASP A 149 12.22 -26.62 14.73
CA ASP A 149 11.46 -27.82 14.36
C ASP A 149 11.27 -27.96 12.84
N CYS A 150 11.01 -26.85 12.13
CA CYS A 150 10.83 -26.85 10.68
C CYS A 150 11.99 -26.22 9.89
N GLY A 151 12.97 -25.61 10.56
CA GLY A 151 14.11 -24.95 9.93
C GLY A 151 13.76 -23.71 9.11
N LEU A 152 12.55 -23.16 9.27
CA LEU A 152 12.16 -21.92 8.57
C LEU A 152 12.67 -20.68 9.33
N PRO A 153 13.13 -19.64 8.61
CA PRO A 153 13.56 -18.40 9.22
C PRO A 153 12.37 -17.73 9.93
N LEU A 154 12.64 -17.22 11.14
CA LEU A 154 11.66 -16.53 11.98
C LEU A 154 11.72 -15.00 11.82
N LEU A 155 12.62 -14.50 10.99
CA LEU A 155 12.72 -13.08 10.67
C LEU A 155 11.86 -12.78 9.45
N ILE A 156 10.88 -11.90 9.61
CA ILE A 156 10.25 -11.21 8.48
C ILE A 156 11.23 -10.10 8.12
N SER A 157 12.00 -10.29 7.04
CA SER A 157 13.08 -9.39 6.64
C SER A 157 12.59 -7.93 6.55
N GLY A 158 12.98 -7.13 7.53
CA GLY A 158 12.75 -5.68 7.62
C GLY A 158 14.03 -4.95 7.99
N GLU A 159 15.18 -5.46 7.54
CA GLU A 159 16.49 -4.85 7.70
C GLU A 159 17.22 -4.91 6.35
N GLU A 160 17.18 -3.78 5.65
CA GLU A 160 18.21 -3.46 4.66
C GLU A 160 18.86 -2.16 5.15
N ASP A 161 20.14 -2.28 5.44
CA ASP A 161 21.10 -1.30 6.00
C ASP A 161 21.18 0.01 5.18
#